data_AF-A0A3C0FXY7-F1
#
_entry.id   AF-A0A3C0FXY7-F1
#
_cell.length_a   1.000
_cell.length_b   1.000
_cell.length_c   1.000
_cell.angle_alpha   90.00
_cell.angle_beta   90.00
_cell.angle_gamma   90.00
#
_symmetry.space_group_name_H-M   'P 1'
#
loop_
_entity.id
_entity.type
_entity.pdbx_description
1 polymer ?
#
loop_
_entity_poly.entity_id
_entity_poly.type
_entity_poly.pdbx_seq_one_letter_code
_entity_poly.pdbx_strand_id
1 'polypeptide(L)' 'DQKRIVTPADAVAMGSDVLVIGRPITKADDPVAAAQKIVAELS' A
#
# COMPACT_ATOMS: atom_id res chain seq x y z
N ASP A 1 4.83 -4.68 18.45
CA ASP A 1 5.12 -5.62 17.36
C ASP A 1 4.35 -5.25 16.08
N GLN A 2 4.72 -4.11 15.47
CA GLN A 2 4.37 -3.80 14.09
C GLN A 2 5.71 -3.41 13.45
N LYS A 3 6.41 -4.40 12.92
CA LYS A 3 7.71 -4.26 12.26
C LYS A 3 7.53 -3.35 11.05
N ARG A 4 8.05 -2.12 11.16
CA ARG A 4 8.21 -1.10 10.11
C ARG A 4 6.97 -0.88 9.23
N ILE A 5 6.17 0.11 9.60
CA ILE A 5 5.19 0.71 8.70
C ILE A 5 5.99 1.57 7.71
N VAL A 6 6.17 1.07 6.49
CA VAL A 6 6.75 1.83 5.36
C VAL A 6 5.63 2.15 4.39
N THR A 7 5.74 3.26 3.67
CA THR A 7 4.76 3.58 2.63
C THR A 7 4.91 2.59 1.46
N PRO A 8 3.88 2.41 0.62
CA PRO A 8 4.00 1.61 -0.59
C PRO A 8 5.19 2.04 -1.46
N ALA A 9 5.40 3.34 -1.63
CA ALA A 9 6.52 3.91 -2.39
C ALA A 9 7.88 3.53 -1.79
N ASP A 10 8.03 3.61 -0.46
CA ASP A 10 9.26 3.20 0.22
C ASP A 10 9.52 1.69 0.02
N ALA A 11 8.47 0.86 0.06
CA ALA A 11 8.61 -0.57 -0.10
C ALA A 11 9.12 -0.94 -1.51
N VAL A 12 8.66 -0.24 -2.55
CA VAL A 12 9.18 -0.38 -3.92
C VAL A 12 10.62 0.12 -4.01
N ALA A 13 10.94 1.27 -3.42
CA ALA A 13 12.32 1.79 -3.39
C ALA A 13 13.30 0.84 -2.67
N MET A 14 12.81 0.07 -1.69
CA MET A 14 13.56 -0.98 -1.00
C MET A 14 13.69 -2.30 -1.80
N GLY A 15 13.14 -2.37 -3.01
CA GLY A 15 13.23 -3.54 -3.89
C GLY A 15 12.17 -4.60 -3.63
N SER A 16 11.00 -4.24 -3.10
CA SER A 16 9.89 -5.19 -2.93
C SER A 16 9.14 -5.39 -4.25
N ASP A 17 9.13 -6.61 -4.77
CA ASP A 17 8.36 -6.95 -5.97
C ASP A 17 6.85 -7.12 -5.72
N VAL A 18 6.46 -7.36 -4.46
CA VAL A 18 5.08 -7.63 -4.06
C VAL A 18 4.74 -6.88 -2.78
N LEU A 19 3.59 -6.17 -2.78
CA LEU A 19 3.05 -5.45 -1.64
C LEU A 19 1.77 -6.11 -1.13
N VAL A 20 1.71 -6.48 0.15
CA VAL A 20 0.50 -6.99 0.80
C VAL A 20 -0.16 -5.87 1.58
N ILE A 21 -1.31 -5.39 1.08
CA ILE A 21 -2.03 -4.26 1.67
C ILE A 21 -3.39 -4.73 2.17
N GLY A 22 -3.54 -4.76 3.49
CA GLY A 22 -4.77 -5.23 4.16
C GLY A 22 -5.71 -4.08 4.53
N ARG A 23 -5.65 -3.66 5.81
CA ARG A 23 -6.59 -2.70 6.42
C ARG A 23 -6.80 -1.39 5.64
N PRO A 24 -5.78 -0.78 5.00
CA PRO A 24 -6.00 0.45 4.23
C PRO A 24 -6.98 0.29 3.06
N ILE A 25 -7.11 -0.91 2.50
CA ILE A 25 -8.06 -1.21 1.43
C ILE A 25 -9.36 -1.76 2.01
N THR A 26 -9.27 -2.76 2.91
CA THR A 26 -10.47 -3.48 3.40
C THR A 26 -11.34 -2.69 4.36
N LYS A 27 -10.82 -1.60 4.96
CA LYS A 27 -11.59 -0.70 5.84
C LYS A 27 -11.88 0.66 5.22
N ALA A 28 -11.52 0.89 3.96
CA ALA A 28 -11.87 2.13 3.27
C ALA A 28 -13.36 2.15 2.93
N ASP A 29 -13.96 3.33 2.94
CA ASP A 29 -15.36 3.53 2.51
C ASP A 29 -15.53 3.16 1.03
N ASP A 30 -14.49 3.38 0.23
CA ASP A 30 -14.37 2.91 -1.15
C ASP A 30 -13.04 2.14 -1.35
N PRO A 31 -13.07 0.80 -1.27
CA PRO A 31 -11.89 -0.04 -1.44
C PRO A 31 -11.25 0.09 -2.83
N VAL A 32 -12.04 0.35 -3.88
CA VAL A 32 -11.53 0.46 -5.25
C VAL A 32 -10.76 1.76 -5.40
N ALA A 33 -11.34 2.87 -4.94
CA ALA A 33 -10.65 4.16 -4.95
C ALA A 33 -9.38 4.15 -4.09
N ALA A 34 -9.41 3.46 -2.94
CA ALA A 34 -8.23 3.29 -2.08
C ALA A 34 -7.11 2.52 -2.80
N ALA A 35 -7.44 1.41 -3.46
CA ALA A 35 -6.47 0.64 -4.23
C ALA A 35 -5.88 1.45 -5.40
N GLN A 36 -6.71 2.20 -6.13
CA GLN A 36 -6.26 3.05 -7.23
C GLN A 36 -5.30 4.15 -6.78
N LYS A 37 -5.57 4.81 -5.63
CA LYS A 37 -4.65 5.80 -5.05
C LYS A 37 -3.29 5.20 -4.76
N ILE A 38 -3.26 4.01 -4.16
CA ILE A 38 -2.00 3.33 -3.85
C ILE A 38 -1.22 3.01 -5.13
N VAL A 39 -1.90 2.51 -6.18
CA VAL A 39 -1.24 2.26 -7.48
C VAL A 39 -0.69 3.56 -8.08
N ALA A 40 -1.42 4.67 -7.97
CA ALA A 40 -0.97 5.97 -8.45
C ALA A 40 0.27 6.49 -7.70
N GLU A 41 0.42 6.20 -6.40
CA GLU A 41 1.61 6.56 -5.61
C GLU A 41 2.86 5.73 -5.97
N LEU A 42 2.69 4.60 -6.67
CA LEU A 42 3.78 3.71 -7.10
C LEU A 42 4.28 3.99 -8.52
N SER A 43 3.59 4.85 -9.28
CA SER A 43 3.92 5.21 -10.68
C SER A 43 4.73 6.51 -10.74
#